data_AF-A0A1V5XTG6-F1
#
_entry.id   AF-A0A1V5XTG6-F1
#
_cell.length_a   1.000
_cell.length_b   1.000
_cell.length_c   1.000
_cell.angle_alpha   90.00
_cell.angle_beta   90.00
_cell.angle_gamma   90.00
#
_symmetry.space_group_name_H-M   'P 1'
#
loop_
_entity.id
_entity.type
_entity.pdbx_description
1 polymer ?
#
loop_
_entity_poly.entity_id
_entity_poly.type
_entity_poly.pdbx_seq_one_letter_code
_entity_poly.pdbx_strand_id
1 'polypeptide(L)'
;MGSKATKAVAVDDCGRVQGRSIEPGAPGIAQQARRMLEALSYRVETNGEASIVATGHGRELVAVATKKWTEISCHAPNAFDVMNRPGMLIDGGGRDTKGNRVRSDGSVVDFVMNDKCATGTGRFFVLLG
;
A
#
# COMPACT_ATOMS: atom_id res chain seq x y z
N MET A 1 4.85 -0.64 -2.32
CA MET A 1 6.06 0.05 -2.80
C MET A 1 5.71 1.48 -3.17
N GLY A 2 5.75 2.38 -2.18
CA GLY A 2 5.36 3.78 -2.35
C GLY A 2 6.52 4.66 -2.80
N SER A 3 6.20 5.89 -3.20
CA SER A 3 7.16 6.86 -3.71
C SER A 3 8.16 7.41 -2.68
N LYS A 4 7.82 7.36 -1.39
CA LYS A 4 8.60 7.86 -0.25
C LYS A 4 8.91 6.81 0.80
N ALA A 5 8.12 5.74 0.85
CA ALA A 5 8.26 4.71 1.85
C ALA A 5 7.91 3.35 1.23
N THR A 6 8.68 2.34 1.62
CA THR A 6 8.36 0.94 1.40
C THR A 6 7.70 0.41 2.66
N LYS A 7 6.56 -0.27 2.50
CA LYS A 7 5.84 -0.93 3.59
C LYS A 7 5.70 -2.40 3.25
N ALA A 8 5.87 -3.25 4.26
CA ALA A 8 5.56 -4.67 4.22
C ALA A 8 4.67 -5.00 5.42
N VAL A 9 3.64 -5.82 5.19
CA VAL A 9 2.70 -6.26 6.23
C VAL A 9 2.40 -7.73 5.98
N ALA A 10 2.35 -8.51 7.06
CA ALA A 10 1.90 -9.88 7.06
C ALA A 10 0.53 -9.91 7.75
N VAL A 11 -0.42 -10.54 7.09
CA VAL A 11 -1.80 -10.69 7.56
C VAL A 11 -2.16 -12.17 7.57
N ASP A 12 -2.94 -12.60 8.55
CA ASP A 12 -3.52 -13.94 8.57
C ASP A 12 -4.81 -14.02 7.72
N ASP A 13 -5.39 -15.21 7.64
CA ASP A 13 -6.62 -15.47 6.86
C ASP A 13 -7.86 -14.75 7.42
N CYS A 14 -7.78 -14.26 8.67
CA CYS A 14 -8.82 -13.43 9.28
C CYS A 14 -8.59 -11.92 9.03
N GLY A 15 -7.56 -11.55 8.26
CA GLY A 15 -7.18 -10.17 8.00
C GLY A 15 -6.44 -9.48 9.16
N ARG A 16 -6.01 -10.22 10.18
CA ARG A 16 -5.30 -9.65 11.34
C ARG A 16 -3.81 -9.51 11.02
N VAL A 17 -3.25 -8.37 11.40
CA VAL A 17 -1.82 -8.08 11.19
C VAL A 17 -0.97 -8.92 12.14
N GLN A 18 -0.16 -9.81 11.58
CA GLN A 18 0.83 -10.63 12.29
C GLN A 18 2.18 -9.92 12.43
N GLY A 19 2.50 -9.02 11.50
CA GLY A 19 3.72 -8.23 11.54
C GLY A 19 3.75 -7.11 10.50
N ARG A 20 4.59 -6.11 10.72
CA ARG A 20 4.79 -4.99 9.80
C ARG A 20 6.21 -4.45 9.83
N SER A 21 6.64 -3.89 8.70
CA SER A 21 7.87 -3.12 8.57
C SER A 21 7.62 -1.92 7.65
N ILE A 22 8.19 -0.78 8.01
CA ILE A 22 8.11 0.46 7.24
C ILE A 22 9.51 1.04 7.19
N GLU A 23 10.00 1.29 5.98
CA GLU A 23 11.30 1.89 5.72
C GLU A 23 11.15 3.08 4.75
N PRO A 24 12.02 4.10 4.84
CA PRO A 24 12.16 5.08 3.77
C PRO A 24 12.40 4.40 2.43
N GLY A 25 11.82 4.95 1.36
CA GLY A 25 12.02 4.43 0.01
C GLY A 25 13.47 4.67 -0.42
N ALA A 26 14.15 3.60 -0.84
CA ALA A 26 15.54 3.65 -1.28
C ALA A 26 15.67 3.24 -2.77
N PRO A 27 16.79 3.57 -3.43
CA PRO A 27 17.15 2.93 -4.70
C PRO A 27 17.14 1.40 -4.56
N GLY A 28 16.76 0.69 -5.63
CA GLY A 28 16.69 -0.78 -5.59
C GLY A 28 15.45 -1.33 -4.88
N ILE A 29 14.26 -0.91 -5.30
CA ILE A 29 12.95 -1.32 -4.74
C ILE A 29 12.83 -2.85 -4.62
N ALA A 30 13.27 -3.60 -5.63
CA ALA A 30 13.23 -5.06 -5.62
C ALA A 30 14.04 -5.66 -4.46
N GLN A 31 15.27 -5.16 -4.26
CA GLN A 31 16.18 -5.62 -3.21
C GLN A 31 15.64 -5.26 -1.82
N GLN A 32 15.13 -4.02 -1.66
CA GLN A 32 14.51 -3.57 -0.42
C GLN A 32 13.27 -4.42 -0.08
N ALA A 33 12.36 -4.61 -1.05
CA ALA A 33 11.17 -5.41 -0.85
C ALA A 33 11.51 -6.86 -0.44
N ARG A 34 12.47 -7.50 -1.13
CA ARG A 34 12.91 -8.87 -0.81
C ARG A 34 13.44 -8.97 0.61
N ARG A 35 14.36 -8.07 1.01
CA ARG A 35 14.91 -8.04 2.38
C ARG A 35 13.82 -7.85 3.43
N MET A 36 12.88 -6.93 3.18
CA MET A 36 11.81 -6.66 4.14
C MET A 36 10.84 -7.85 4.27
N LEU A 37 10.54 -8.54 3.17
CA LEU A 37 9.72 -9.76 3.18
C LEU A 37 10.41 -10.88 3.95
N GLU A 38 11.70 -11.12 3.69
CA GLU A 38 12.50 -12.13 4.38
C GLU A 38 12.61 -11.83 5.89
N ALA A 39 12.88 -10.57 6.27
CA ALA A 39 12.89 -10.18 7.68
C ALA A 39 11.53 -10.38 8.36
N LEU A 40 10.44 -10.21 7.63
CA LEU A 40 9.09 -10.41 8.14
C LEU A 40 8.72 -11.88 8.26
N SER A 41 9.18 -12.74 7.34
CA SER A 41 8.93 -14.19 7.41
C SER A 41 9.60 -14.85 8.62
N TYR A 42 10.69 -14.30 9.15
CA TYR A 42 11.28 -14.80 10.40
C TYR A 42 10.47 -14.43 11.65
N ARG A 43 9.54 -13.47 11.55
CA ARG A 43 8.72 -12.99 12.67
C ARG A 43 7.30 -13.54 12.66
N VAL A 44 6.93 -14.23 11.58
CA VAL A 44 5.57 -14.73 11.36
C VAL A 44 5.71 -16.20 11.05
N GLU A 45 5.04 -17.05 11.81
CA GLU A 45 4.93 -18.46 11.45
C GLU A 45 4.15 -18.57 10.15
N THR A 46 4.82 -19.07 9.12
CA THR A 46 4.18 -19.38 7.84
C THR A 46 4.21 -20.89 7.66
N ASN A 47 3.07 -21.50 7.36
CA ASN A 47 3.00 -22.94 7.03
C ASN A 47 3.49 -23.22 5.59
N GLY A 48 4.27 -22.31 4.99
CA GLY A 48 4.77 -22.42 3.62
C GLY A 48 3.81 -21.94 2.51
N GLU A 49 2.61 -21.47 2.85
CA GLU A 49 1.55 -21.12 1.87
C GLU A 49 1.30 -19.61 1.70
N ALA A 50 2.20 -18.75 2.22
CA ALA A 50 1.98 -17.32 2.20
C ALA A 50 2.01 -16.74 0.77
N SER A 51 0.87 -16.23 0.29
CA SER A 51 0.81 -15.50 -0.98
C SER A 51 1.40 -14.10 -0.83
N ILE A 52 2.18 -13.64 -1.82
CA ILE A 52 2.79 -12.31 -1.79
C ILE A 52 2.05 -11.38 -2.75
N VAL A 53 1.49 -10.29 -2.23
CA VAL A 53 0.84 -9.25 -3.03
C VAL A 53 1.70 -7.98 -3.05
N ALA A 54 2.04 -7.50 -4.23
CA ALA A 54 2.72 -6.22 -4.40
C ALA A 54 1.75 -5.12 -4.86
N THR A 55 1.79 -3.98 -4.19
CA THR A 55 1.05 -2.76 -4.56
C THR A 55 1.96 -1.54 -4.56
N GLY A 56 1.46 -0.39 -5.00
CA GLY A 56 2.24 0.82 -5.17
C GLY A 56 2.80 1.01 -6.58
N HIS A 57 3.39 2.18 -6.80
CA HIS A 57 4.05 2.55 -8.05
C HIS A 57 5.21 1.59 -8.40
N GLY A 58 5.94 1.11 -7.40
CA GLY A 58 7.06 0.18 -7.59
C GLY A 58 6.68 -1.29 -7.65
N ARG A 59 5.39 -1.65 -7.69
CA ARG A 59 4.93 -3.05 -7.59
C ARG A 59 5.49 -3.96 -8.68
N GLU A 60 5.72 -3.41 -9.87
CA GLU A 60 6.19 -4.20 -11.01
C GLU A 60 7.60 -4.75 -10.81
N LEU A 61 8.39 -4.08 -9.97
CA LEU A 61 9.77 -4.44 -9.65
C LEU A 61 9.87 -5.57 -8.61
N VAL A 62 8.75 -5.98 -7.99
CA VAL A 62 8.75 -7.06 -6.98
C VAL A 62 8.43 -8.38 -7.67
N ALA A 63 9.46 -9.02 -8.22
CA ALA A 63 9.32 -10.26 -9.02
C ALA A 63 8.76 -11.45 -8.23
N VAL A 64 9.01 -11.50 -6.91
CA VAL A 64 8.52 -12.58 -6.02
C VAL A 64 7.03 -12.48 -5.71
N ALA A 65 6.35 -11.42 -6.14
CA ALA A 65 4.93 -11.23 -5.87
C ALA A 65 4.07 -12.16 -6.72
N THR A 66 3.24 -12.98 -6.06
CA THR A 66 2.24 -13.85 -6.69
C THR A 66 1.15 -13.03 -7.38
N LYS A 67 0.80 -11.86 -6.84
CA LYS A 67 -0.18 -10.93 -7.41
C LYS A 67 0.33 -9.50 -7.34
N LYS A 68 -0.06 -8.69 -8.33
CA LYS A 68 0.27 -7.26 -8.39
C LYS A 68 -1.01 -6.46 -8.55
N TRP A 69 -1.35 -5.66 -7.55
CA TRP A 69 -2.58 -4.87 -7.53
C TRP A 69 -2.28 -3.38 -7.43
N THR A 70 -3.23 -2.54 -7.85
CA THR A 70 -3.10 -1.10 -7.72
C THR A 70 -3.28 -0.68 -6.25
N GLU A 71 -2.79 0.52 -5.90
CA GLU A 71 -3.01 1.10 -4.55
C GLU A 71 -4.51 1.27 -4.28
N ILE A 72 -5.29 1.61 -5.31
CA ILE A 72 -6.74 1.79 -5.23
C ILE A 72 -7.43 0.47 -4.87
N SER A 73 -7.08 -0.61 -5.59
CA SER A 73 -7.64 -1.95 -5.35
C SER A 73 -7.25 -2.54 -3.99
N CYS A 74 -6.18 -2.05 -3.35
CA CYS A 74 -5.79 -2.46 -2.02
C CYS A 74 -6.41 -1.58 -0.92
N HIS A 75 -6.40 -0.25 -1.07
CA HIS A 75 -6.78 0.67 -0.01
C HIS A 75 -8.28 0.89 0.11
N ALA A 76 -9.00 1.01 -1.01
CA ALA A 76 -10.42 1.35 -0.97
C ALA A 76 -11.31 0.24 -0.38
N PRO A 77 -11.18 -1.04 -0.78
CA PRO A 77 -11.95 -2.12 -0.16
C PRO A 77 -11.62 -2.27 1.33
N ASN A 78 -10.33 -2.27 1.69
CA ASN A 78 -9.90 -2.37 3.08
C ASN A 78 -10.43 -1.21 3.95
N ALA A 79 -10.45 0.02 3.42
CA ALA A 79 -11.02 1.16 4.13
C ALA A 79 -12.55 0.99 4.34
N PHE A 80 -13.25 0.45 3.35
CA PHE A 80 -14.67 0.12 3.47
C PHE A 80 -14.90 -0.96 4.53
N ASP A 81 -14.13 -2.05 4.52
CA ASP A 81 -14.27 -3.14 5.49
C ASP A 81 -14.07 -2.66 6.94
N VAL A 82 -13.13 -1.73 7.15
CA VAL A 82 -12.86 -1.14 8.48
C VAL A 82 -13.95 -0.15 8.90
N MET A 83 -14.45 0.66 7.98
CA MET A 83 -15.38 1.76 8.30
C MET A 83 -16.85 1.34 8.18
N ASN A 84 -17.13 0.25 7.47
CA ASN A 84 -18.44 -0.26 7.07
C ASN A 84 -19.39 0.83 6.52
N ARG A 85 -18.84 1.78 5.74
CA ARG A 85 -19.55 2.96 5.27
C ARG A 85 -19.11 3.36 3.86
N PRO A 86 -20.05 3.65 2.94
CA PRO A 86 -19.71 4.24 1.65
C PRO A 86 -19.20 5.67 1.82
N GLY A 87 -18.47 6.17 0.83
CA GLY A 87 -17.94 7.53 0.89
C GLY A 87 -16.79 7.78 -0.08
N MET A 88 -16.01 8.81 0.23
CA MET A 88 -14.79 9.14 -0.49
C MET A 88 -13.57 8.82 0.37
N LEU A 89 -12.76 7.87 -0.09
CA LEU A 89 -11.44 7.63 0.49
C LEU A 89 -10.44 8.63 -0.12
N ILE A 90 -9.81 9.43 0.71
CA ILE A 90 -8.70 10.30 0.32
C ILE A 90 -7.40 9.65 0.79
N ASP A 91 -6.59 9.17 -0.16
CA ASP A 91 -5.27 8.58 0.07
C ASP A 91 -4.20 9.63 -0.23
N GLY A 92 -3.55 10.13 0.82
CA GLY A 92 -2.47 11.10 0.75
C GLY A 92 -1.11 10.42 0.63
N GLY A 93 -0.55 10.41 -0.57
CA GLY A 93 0.78 9.88 -0.85
C GLY A 93 1.89 10.94 -0.72
N GLY A 94 3.13 10.47 -0.90
CA GLY A 94 4.32 11.34 -0.87
C GLY A 94 4.62 12.10 -2.16
N ARG A 95 3.95 11.75 -3.27
CA ARG A 95 4.07 12.41 -4.59
C ARG A 95 2.73 12.76 -5.20
N ASP A 96 1.67 12.11 -4.75
CA ASP A 96 0.34 12.22 -5.32
C ASP A 96 -0.71 12.09 -4.21
N THR A 97 -1.91 12.57 -4.50
CA THR A 97 -3.09 12.40 -3.65
C THR A 97 -4.20 11.80 -4.50
N LYS A 98 -4.85 10.75 -3.99
CA LYS A 98 -5.90 10.02 -4.69
C LYS A 98 -7.22 10.14 -3.94
N GLY A 99 -8.30 10.44 -4.65
CA GLY A 99 -9.67 10.37 -4.14
C GLY A 99 -10.41 9.21 -4.80
N ASN A 100 -10.96 8.29 -4.02
CA ASN A 100 -11.67 7.11 -4.51
C ASN A 100 -13.10 7.12 -3.97
N ARG A 101 -14.10 7.15 -4.85
CA ARG A 101 -15.51 7.03 -4.45
C ARG A 101 -15.87 5.56 -4.29
N VAL A 102 -16.35 5.19 -3.10
CA VAL A 102 -16.70 3.82 -2.70
C VAL A 102 -18.20 3.72 -2.45
N ARG A 103 -18.86 2.72 -3.04
CA ARG A 103 -20.28 2.42 -2.87
C ARG A 103 -20.54 1.59 -1.61
N SER A 104 -21.81 1.37 -1.30
CA SER A 104 -22.27 0.59 -0.15
C SER A 104 -21.95 -0.90 -0.23
N ASP A 105 -21.50 -1.38 -1.40
CA ASP A 105 -21.01 -2.74 -1.63
C ASP A 105 -19.48 -2.83 -1.55
N GLY A 106 -18.80 -1.75 -1.16
CA GLY A 106 -17.34 -1.67 -1.13
C GLY A 106 -16.65 -1.49 -2.48
N SER A 107 -17.41 -1.44 -3.59
CA SER A 107 -16.83 -1.24 -4.93
C SER A 107 -16.36 0.20 -5.14
N VAL A 108 -15.24 0.35 -5.87
CA VAL A 108 -14.73 1.67 -6.32
C VAL A 108 -15.37 2.02 -7.65
N VAL A 109 -15.93 3.21 -7.73
CA VAL A 109 -16.84 3.59 -8.84
C VAL A 109 -16.40 4.84 -9.58
N ASP A 110 -15.51 5.59 -8.96
CA ASP A 110 -14.86 6.74 -9.54
C ASP A 110 -13.53 6.99 -8.80
N PHE A 111 -12.54 7.53 -9.50
CA PHE A 111 -11.26 7.91 -8.90
C PHE A 111 -10.67 9.17 -9.53
N VAL A 112 -10.07 10.01 -8.69
CA VAL A 112 -9.33 11.20 -9.10
C VAL A 112 -7.92 11.14 -8.52
N MET A 113 -6.94 11.63 -9.26
CA MET A 113 -5.55 11.68 -8.82
C MET A 113 -4.94 13.04 -9.13
N ASN A 114 -4.26 13.63 -8.15
CA ASN A 114 -3.37 14.75 -8.36
C ASN A 114 -1.92 14.25 -8.23
N ASP A 115 -1.21 14.14 -9.36
CA ASP A 115 0.18 13.71 -9.47
C ASP A 115 1.13 14.84 -9.94
N LYS A 116 0.57 16.01 -10.29
CA LYS A 116 1.31 17.15 -10.86
C LYS A 116 1.64 18.26 -9.88
N CYS A 117 0.88 18.41 -8.80
CA CYS A 117 1.04 19.51 -7.84
C CYS A 117 1.48 19.00 -6.45
N ALA A 118 2.54 19.58 -5.88
CA ALA A 118 3.07 19.19 -4.57
C ALA A 118 2.13 19.55 -3.40
N THR A 119 1.25 20.55 -3.59
CA THR A 119 0.23 20.96 -2.62
C THR A 119 -0.79 19.84 -2.45
N GLY A 120 -0.94 19.34 -1.21
CA GLY A 120 -1.82 18.22 -0.87
C GLY A 120 -1.13 16.86 -0.73
N THR A 121 0.18 16.77 -1.01
CA THR A 121 0.98 15.53 -0.87
C THR A 121 1.95 15.65 0.31
N GLY A 122 2.48 14.52 0.81
CA GLY A 122 3.51 14.51 1.86
C GLY A 122 4.77 15.31 1.51
N ARG A 123 4.99 15.66 0.24
CA ARG A 123 6.09 16.55 -0.21
C ARG A 123 5.93 17.98 0.31
N PHE A 124 4.70 18.45 0.56
CA PHE A 124 4.45 19.78 1.12
C PHE A 124 5.03 19.93 2.54
N PHE A 125 4.86 18.92 3.39
CA PHE A 125 5.38 18.95 4.77
C PHE A 125 6.91 18.88 4.85
N VAL A 126 7.57 18.25 3.87
CA VAL A 126 9.04 18.15 3.82
C VAL A 126 9.71 19.45 3.35
N LEU A 127 8.98 20.36 2.70
CA LEU A 127 9.50 21.65 2.24
C LEU A 127 9.43 22.76 3.30
N LEU A 128 8.77 22.50 4.43
CA LEU A 128 8.58 23.47 5.52
C LEU A 128 9.56 23.28 6.69
N GLY A 129 10.52 22.36 6.57
CA GLY A 129 11.62 22.16 7.53
C GLY A 129 12.97 22.31 6.84
#